data_AF-A0A6C1KHS7-F1
#
_entry.id   AF-A0A6C1KHS7-F1
#
_cell.length_a   1.000
_cell.length_b   1.000
_cell.length_c   1.000
_cell.angle_alpha   90.00
_cell.angle_beta   90.00
_cell.angle_gamma   90.00
#
_symmetry.space_group_name_H-M   'P 1'
#
loop_
_entity.id
_entity.type
_entity.pdbx_description
1 polymer ?
#
loop_
_entity_poly.entity_id
_entity_poly.type
_entity_poly.pdbx_seq_one_letter_code
_entity_poly.pdbx_strand_id
1 'polypeptide(L)'
;MRTPNLPAASNAAAFLVNEDAGGGVLVTRALPADAVKAAAGLGNVDNTADADKPVSAAQAAAIADSAATRASLGKLEGLVTNSTATRTLALTDLGKAVEMTSGSANTLTVPPNSAVPFPLTTVIPLIQMGAGQTTIAAGAGVTIRSFGGKLKLSGQYAQASLYKRGTDEWVLAGSLVP
;
A
#
# COMPACT_ATOMS: atom_id res chain seq x y z
N MET A 1 86.36 2.81 32.36
CA MET A 1 84.95 2.65 31.96
C MET A 1 84.47 3.98 31.40
N ARG A 2 84.30 4.09 30.08
CA ARG A 2 83.73 5.28 29.44
C ARG A 2 82.44 4.80 28.79
N THR A 3 81.30 5.22 29.32
CA THR A 3 79.99 4.93 28.73
C THR A 3 79.92 5.60 27.35
N PRO A 4 79.54 4.88 26.28
CA PRO A 4 79.30 5.53 24.99
C PRO A 4 78.09 6.46 25.09
N ASN A 5 78.29 7.71 24.66
CA ASN A 5 77.23 8.72 24.60
C ASN A 5 76.27 8.34 23.46
N LEU A 6 75.07 7.86 23.81
CA LEU A 6 73.99 7.66 22.84
C LEU A 6 73.43 9.04 22.44
N PRO A 7 73.34 9.37 21.14
CA PRO A 7 72.78 10.65 20.72
C PRO A 7 71.30 10.74 21.18
N ALA A 8 70.94 11.89 21.74
CA ALA A 8 69.59 12.19 22.19
C ALA A 8 68.58 11.97 21.04
N ALA A 9 67.52 11.21 21.32
CA ALA A 9 66.46 10.93 20.36
C ALA A 9 65.85 12.26 19.88
N SER A 10 66.07 12.58 18.61
CA SER A 10 65.42 13.70 17.94
C SER A 10 63.91 13.43 17.85
N ASN A 11 63.11 14.42 18.21
CA ASN A 11 61.63 14.40 18.23
C ASN A 11 60.99 14.35 16.83
N ALA A 12 61.52 13.55 15.90
CA ALA A 12 60.82 13.19 14.68
C ALA A 12 59.95 11.97 14.98
N ALA A 13 58.69 11.99 14.58
CA ALA A 13 57.75 10.88 14.70
C ALA A 13 58.31 9.62 14.04
N ALA A 14 59.12 8.87 14.78
CA ALA A 14 59.60 7.57 14.39
C ALA A 14 58.40 6.63 14.50
N PHE A 15 57.75 6.39 13.37
CA PHE A 15 57.05 5.14 13.16
C PHE A 15 58.11 4.03 13.29
N LEU A 16 58.33 3.54 14.51
CA LEU A 16 59.18 2.38 14.77
C LEU A 16 58.48 1.20 14.09
N VAL A 17 58.91 0.86 12.88
CA VAL A 17 58.56 -0.41 12.25
C VAL A 17 59.24 -1.49 13.08
N ASN A 18 58.53 -2.06 14.04
CA ASN A 18 58.89 -3.38 14.56
C ASN A 18 58.42 -4.39 13.50
N GLU A 19 59.32 -4.74 12.59
CA GLU A 19 59.18 -5.93 11.76
C GLU A 19 59.26 -7.13 12.72
N ASP A 20 58.20 -7.96 12.78
CA ASP A 20 58.35 -9.29 13.37
C ASP A 20 59.33 -10.11 12.52
N ALA A 21 59.94 -11.13 13.10
CA ALA A 21 60.91 -12.01 12.43
C ALA A 21 60.39 -12.68 11.14
N GLY A 22 59.08 -12.59 10.86
CA GLY A 22 58.43 -13.01 9.62
C GLY A 22 58.08 -11.91 8.60
N GLY A 23 58.54 -10.66 8.79
CA GLY A 23 58.29 -9.54 7.86
C GLY A 23 56.90 -8.89 7.96
N GLY A 24 56.25 -9.02 9.12
CA GLY A 24 54.95 -8.41 9.41
C GLY A 24 55.08 -7.13 10.25
N VAL A 25 54.33 -6.09 9.91
CA VAL A 25 54.28 -4.82 10.65
C VAL A 25 53.55 -5.00 11.99
N LEU A 26 54.27 -4.94 13.11
CA LEU A 26 53.68 -4.97 14.45
C LEU A 26 53.19 -3.57 14.87
N VAL A 27 51.86 -3.37 14.87
CA VAL A 27 51.22 -2.12 15.33
C VAL A 27 51.22 -2.09 16.87
N THR A 28 52.24 -1.46 17.45
CA THR A 28 52.48 -1.44 18.92
C THR A 28 51.76 -0.30 19.67
N ARG A 29 51.06 0.59 18.96
CA ARG A 29 50.04 1.52 19.51
C ARG A 29 48.87 1.54 18.54
N ALA A 30 47.63 1.60 19.04
CA ALA A 30 46.44 1.65 18.19
C ALA A 30 46.56 2.80 17.17
N LEU A 31 46.65 2.45 15.88
CA LEU A 31 46.60 3.40 14.79
C LEU A 31 45.13 3.79 14.55
N PRO A 32 44.84 5.03 14.16
CA PRO A 32 43.49 5.42 13.79
C PRO A 32 42.97 4.54 12.64
N ALA A 33 41.68 4.20 12.65
CA ALA A 33 41.07 3.25 11.72
C ALA A 33 41.32 3.58 10.24
N ASP A 34 41.38 4.87 9.90
CA ASP A 34 41.65 5.34 8.54
C ASP A 34 43.06 5.00 8.05
N ALA A 35 44.07 5.02 8.93
CA ALA A 35 45.44 4.65 8.59
C ALA A 35 45.59 3.14 8.35
N VAL A 36 44.83 2.32 9.08
CA VAL A 36 44.78 0.86 8.88
C VAL A 36 44.09 0.51 7.56
N LYS A 37 42.97 1.19 7.23
CA LYS A 37 42.30 1.06 5.92
C LYS A 37 43.23 1.40 4.76
N ALA A 38 44.01 2.48 4.88
CA ALA A 38 44.98 2.88 3.86
C ALA A 38 46.11 1.85 3.69
N ALA A 39 46.71 1.37 4.78
CA ALA A 39 47.81 0.40 4.74
C ALA A 39 47.39 -0.96 4.16
N ALA A 40 46.14 -1.39 4.42
CA ALA A 40 45.60 -2.63 3.88
C ALA A 40 45.08 -2.51 2.43
N GLY A 41 45.15 -1.33 1.80
CA GLY A 41 44.61 -1.10 0.45
C GLY A 41 43.08 -1.13 0.38
N LEU A 42 42.39 -1.03 1.52
CA LEU A 42 40.93 -1.12 1.64
C LEU A 42 40.25 0.25 1.56
N GLY A 43 40.90 1.24 0.95
CA GLY A 43 40.39 2.62 0.84
C GLY A 43 39.05 2.74 0.12
N ASN A 44 38.75 1.80 -0.78
CA ASN A 44 37.46 1.73 -1.50
C ASN A 44 36.39 0.91 -0.76
N VAL A 45 36.74 0.26 0.35
CA VAL A 45 35.80 -0.53 1.15
C VAL A 45 35.03 0.41 2.06
N ASP A 46 33.85 0.78 1.61
CA ASP A 46 32.84 1.41 2.45
C ASP A 46 32.26 0.35 3.40
N ASN A 47 32.40 0.58 4.71
CA ASN A 47 31.84 -0.29 5.75
C ASN A 47 30.62 0.40 6.39
N THR A 48 29.71 0.86 5.54
CA THR A 48 28.38 1.31 5.92
C THR A 48 27.65 0.16 6.63
N ALA A 49 27.22 0.40 7.87
CA ALA A 49 26.46 -0.58 8.65
C ALA A 49 25.22 -1.03 7.88
N ASP A 50 24.76 -2.27 8.07
CA ASP A 50 23.62 -2.80 7.32
C ASP A 50 22.36 -1.93 7.43
N ALA A 51 22.17 -1.25 8.57
CA ALA A 51 21.06 -0.33 8.81
C ALA A 51 21.14 0.97 7.98
N ASP A 52 22.34 1.41 7.60
CA ASP A 52 22.59 2.65 6.87
C ASP A 52 22.72 2.42 5.35
N LYS A 53 22.66 1.16 4.90
CA LYS A 53 22.70 0.84 3.47
C LYS A 53 21.47 1.42 2.78
N PRO A 54 21.64 2.14 1.66
CA PRO A 54 20.52 2.72 0.95
C PRO A 54 19.63 1.61 0.37
N VAL A 55 18.32 1.73 0.59
CA VAL A 55 17.33 0.99 -0.20
C VAL A 55 17.19 1.64 -1.58
N SER A 56 17.13 0.85 -2.64
CA SER A 56 16.93 1.42 -3.98
C SER A 56 15.56 2.11 -4.06
N ALA A 57 15.47 3.19 -4.85
CA ALA A 57 14.21 3.91 -5.04
C ALA A 57 13.08 3.00 -5.57
N ALA A 58 13.42 2.04 -6.43
CA ALA A 58 12.46 1.07 -6.98
C ALA A 58 11.90 0.13 -5.90
N GLN A 59 12.74 -0.35 -4.97
CA GLN A 59 12.27 -1.18 -3.86
C GLN A 59 11.40 -0.38 -2.89
N ALA A 60 11.79 0.85 -2.57
CA ALA A 60 10.99 1.73 -1.72
C ALA A 60 9.60 2.00 -2.32
N ALA A 61 9.54 2.27 -3.63
CA ALA A 61 8.27 2.46 -4.35
C ALA A 61 7.39 1.19 -4.32
N ALA A 62 7.96 0.01 -4.59
CA ALA A 62 7.22 -1.25 -4.58
C ALA A 62 6.65 -1.59 -3.18
N ILE A 63 7.40 -1.28 -2.12
CA ILE A 63 6.94 -1.45 -0.73
C ILE A 63 5.80 -0.48 -0.42
N ALA A 64 5.90 0.77 -0.87
CA ALA A 64 4.85 1.77 -0.68
C ALA A 64 3.53 1.36 -1.38
N ASP A 65 3.60 0.90 -2.63
CA ASP A 65 2.43 0.39 -3.38
C ASP A 65 1.81 -0.84 -2.69
N SER A 66 2.64 -1.76 -2.21
CA SER A 66 2.20 -2.93 -1.46
C SER A 66 1.54 -2.55 -0.15
N ALA A 67 2.07 -1.55 0.57
CA ALA A 67 1.50 -1.04 1.80
C ALA A 67 0.14 -0.36 1.55
N ALA A 68 0.02 0.44 0.48
CA ALA A 68 -1.23 1.07 0.07
C ALA A 68 -2.30 0.01 -0.27
N THR A 69 -1.94 -1.00 -1.07
CA THR A 69 -2.83 -2.12 -1.40
C THR A 69 -3.31 -2.86 -0.15
N ARG A 70 -2.41 -3.12 0.81
CA ARG A 70 -2.76 -3.79 2.07
C ARG A 70 -3.63 -2.94 2.97
N ALA A 71 -3.44 -1.62 2.98
CA ALA A 71 -4.26 -0.72 3.76
C ALA A 71 -5.73 -0.74 3.33
N SER A 72 -6.00 -1.08 2.06
CA SER A 72 -7.33 -1.19 1.46
C SER A 72 -8.05 -2.53 1.72
N LEU A 73 -7.36 -3.53 2.25
CA LEU A 73 -7.96 -4.84 2.49
C LEU A 73 -8.94 -4.80 3.67
N GLY A 74 -10.14 -5.35 3.47
CA GLY A 74 -11.15 -5.50 4.53
C GLY A 74 -11.89 -4.22 4.90
N LYS A 75 -11.72 -3.14 4.14
CA LYS A 75 -12.47 -1.90 4.31
C LYS A 75 -13.07 -1.42 2.99
N LEU A 76 -13.96 -0.43 3.08
CA LEU A 76 -14.37 0.35 1.92
C LEU A 76 -13.36 1.47 1.69
N GLU A 77 -13.01 1.70 0.44
CA GLU A 77 -12.09 2.75 -0.01
C GLU A 77 -12.73 4.15 0.04
N GLY A 78 -14.04 4.22 0.26
CA GLY A 78 -14.77 5.47 0.44
C GLY A 78 -16.27 5.31 0.27
N LEU A 79 -16.94 6.45 0.18
CA LEU A 79 -18.39 6.53 -0.06
C LEU A 79 -18.66 7.32 -1.33
N VAL A 80 -19.75 6.99 -2.00
CA VAL A 80 -20.30 7.79 -3.09
C VAL A 80 -21.71 8.18 -2.72
N THR A 81 -21.92 9.48 -2.49
CA THR A 81 -23.23 10.03 -2.14
C THR A 81 -23.98 10.46 -3.40
N ASN A 82 -25.28 10.16 -3.44
CA ASN A 82 -26.14 10.50 -4.57
C ASN A 82 -27.48 11.04 -4.10
N SER A 83 -27.67 12.35 -4.26
CA SER A 83 -28.92 13.05 -3.90
C SER A 83 -29.91 13.16 -5.07
N THR A 84 -29.50 12.76 -6.28
CA THR A 84 -30.32 12.84 -7.50
C THR A 84 -31.38 11.73 -7.55
N ALA A 85 -32.40 11.91 -8.38
CA ALA A 85 -33.44 10.91 -8.61
C ALA A 85 -32.95 9.68 -9.37
N THR A 86 -31.82 9.77 -10.08
CA THR A 86 -31.29 8.68 -10.91
C THR A 86 -29.78 8.60 -10.79
N ARG A 87 -29.29 7.37 -10.61
CA ARG A 87 -27.88 7.02 -10.65
C ARG A 87 -27.69 5.76 -11.47
N THR A 88 -26.63 5.70 -12.27
CA THR A 88 -26.14 4.46 -12.89
C THR A 88 -24.79 4.14 -12.27
N LEU A 89 -24.57 2.88 -11.90
CA LEU A 89 -23.28 2.45 -11.36
C LEU A 89 -22.17 2.63 -12.40
N ALA A 90 -20.97 2.97 -11.93
CA ALA A 90 -19.78 3.14 -12.76
C ALA A 90 -18.57 2.47 -12.11
N LEU A 91 -17.49 2.24 -12.88
CA LEU A 91 -16.26 1.65 -12.34
C LEU A 91 -15.66 2.46 -11.17
N THR A 92 -15.99 3.74 -11.06
CA THR A 92 -15.58 4.61 -9.94
C THR A 92 -16.25 4.26 -8.60
N ASP A 93 -17.25 3.38 -8.61
CA ASP A 93 -17.92 2.83 -7.43
C ASP A 93 -17.21 1.60 -6.86
N LEU A 94 -16.20 1.06 -7.55
CA LEU A 94 -15.42 -0.07 -7.06
C LEU A 94 -14.77 0.25 -5.72
N GLY A 95 -14.93 -0.67 -4.77
CA GLY A 95 -14.42 -0.54 -3.40
C GLY A 95 -15.18 0.45 -2.53
N LYS A 96 -16.27 1.08 -3.00
CA LYS A 96 -17.01 2.11 -2.25
C LYS A 96 -18.44 1.68 -1.94
N ALA A 97 -18.99 2.24 -0.86
CA ALA A 97 -20.43 2.17 -0.62
C ALA A 97 -21.15 3.29 -1.39
N VAL A 98 -22.33 2.98 -1.94
CA VAL A 98 -23.19 3.96 -2.60
C VAL A 98 -24.31 4.36 -1.65
N GLU A 99 -24.35 5.64 -1.27
CA GLU A 99 -25.35 6.22 -0.39
C GLU A 99 -26.38 7.01 -1.21
N MET A 100 -27.63 6.54 -1.21
CA MET A 100 -28.74 7.23 -1.84
C MET A 100 -29.37 8.19 -0.82
N THR A 101 -29.12 9.49 -0.97
CA THR A 101 -29.45 10.53 0.03
C THR A 101 -30.70 11.33 -0.33
N SER A 102 -31.33 11.07 -1.47
CA SER A 102 -32.51 11.82 -1.91
C SER A 102 -33.69 11.66 -0.95
N GLY A 103 -34.32 12.77 -0.57
CA GLY A 103 -35.58 12.77 0.17
C GLY A 103 -36.79 12.33 -0.66
N SER A 104 -36.62 12.21 -1.99
CA SER A 104 -37.64 11.78 -2.94
C SER A 104 -37.29 10.41 -3.55
N ALA A 105 -38.30 9.72 -4.08
CA ALA A 105 -38.10 8.44 -4.73
C ALA A 105 -37.00 8.52 -5.81
N ASN A 106 -36.12 7.53 -5.81
CA ASN A 106 -34.92 7.53 -6.64
C ASN A 106 -34.58 6.11 -7.11
N THR A 107 -33.81 6.03 -8.18
CA THR A 107 -33.44 4.78 -8.84
C THR A 107 -31.92 4.66 -8.99
N LEU A 108 -31.38 3.52 -8.60
CA LEU A 108 -30.00 3.11 -8.86
C LEU A 108 -30.00 1.99 -9.91
N THR A 109 -29.33 2.20 -11.02
CA THR A 109 -29.32 1.29 -12.17
C THR A 109 -28.00 0.52 -12.23
N VAL A 110 -28.10 -0.81 -12.35
CA VAL A 110 -26.98 -1.67 -12.71
C VAL A 110 -26.79 -1.65 -14.23
N PRO A 111 -25.70 -1.10 -14.78
CA PRO A 111 -25.48 -1.02 -16.22
C PRO A 111 -25.17 -2.39 -16.85
N PRO A 112 -25.39 -2.54 -18.17
CA PRO A 112 -24.91 -3.70 -18.91
C PRO A 112 -23.37 -3.77 -18.88
N ASN A 113 -22.84 -5.00 -18.87
CA ASN A 113 -21.43 -5.30 -18.86
C ASN A 113 -20.68 -4.70 -20.05
N SER A 114 -21.35 -4.56 -21.19
CA SER A 114 -20.79 -3.94 -22.40
C SER A 114 -20.53 -2.43 -22.24
N ALA A 115 -21.26 -1.74 -21.36
CA ALA A 115 -21.06 -0.32 -21.08
C ALA A 115 -20.12 -0.12 -19.87
N VAL A 116 -20.27 -0.93 -18.82
CA VAL A 116 -19.48 -0.83 -17.59
C VAL A 116 -19.04 -2.24 -17.14
N PRO A 117 -17.84 -2.69 -17.54
CA PRO A 117 -17.38 -4.04 -17.31
C PRO A 117 -16.81 -4.21 -15.90
N PHE A 118 -17.66 -4.19 -14.87
CA PHE A 118 -17.23 -4.53 -13.51
C PHE A 118 -16.54 -5.91 -13.48
N PRO A 119 -15.42 -6.11 -12.77
CA PRO A 119 -14.84 -7.43 -12.58
C PRO A 119 -15.86 -8.39 -11.94
N LEU A 120 -15.77 -9.69 -12.26
CA LEU A 120 -16.52 -10.70 -11.52
C LEU A 120 -16.18 -10.63 -10.03
N THR A 121 -17.11 -11.10 -9.18
CA THR A 121 -17.04 -11.04 -7.72
C THR A 121 -17.03 -9.65 -7.10
N THR A 122 -17.23 -8.59 -7.89
CA THR A 122 -17.43 -7.24 -7.39
C THR A 122 -18.63 -7.20 -6.42
N VAL A 123 -18.43 -6.58 -5.26
CA VAL A 123 -19.49 -6.28 -4.29
C VAL A 123 -19.63 -4.76 -4.17
N ILE A 124 -20.86 -4.25 -4.27
CA ILE A 124 -21.19 -2.84 -4.09
C ILE A 124 -22.22 -2.73 -2.96
N PRO A 125 -21.82 -2.24 -1.77
CA PRO A 125 -22.75 -1.92 -0.71
C PRO A 125 -23.63 -0.73 -1.07
N LEU A 126 -24.89 -0.79 -0.67
CA LEU A 126 -25.92 0.21 -0.92
C LEU A 126 -26.55 0.62 0.41
N ILE A 127 -26.74 1.92 0.61
CA ILE A 127 -27.37 2.47 1.81
C ILE A 127 -28.38 3.53 1.40
N GLN A 128 -29.64 3.39 1.83
CA GLN A 128 -30.63 4.44 1.66
C GLN A 128 -30.52 5.41 2.83
N MET A 129 -29.86 6.54 2.65
CA MET A 129 -29.71 7.58 3.68
C MET A 129 -30.87 8.58 3.67
N GLY A 130 -31.48 8.79 2.50
CA GLY A 130 -32.65 9.65 2.33
C GLY A 130 -33.97 8.94 2.63
N ALA A 131 -35.01 9.71 2.95
CA ALA A 131 -36.37 9.19 3.15
C ALA A 131 -37.00 8.69 1.84
N GLY A 132 -36.48 9.11 0.69
CA GLY A 132 -36.94 8.71 -0.62
C GLY A 132 -36.68 7.23 -0.92
N GLN A 133 -37.72 6.51 -1.31
CA GLN A 133 -37.64 5.09 -1.64
C GLN A 133 -36.60 4.85 -2.74
N THR A 134 -35.55 4.10 -2.42
CA THR A 134 -34.51 3.69 -3.37
C THR A 134 -34.93 2.41 -4.08
N THR A 135 -35.03 2.46 -5.39
CA THR A 135 -35.32 1.30 -6.27
C THR A 135 -34.07 0.89 -7.02
N ILE A 136 -33.78 -0.41 -7.05
CA ILE A 136 -32.68 -1.00 -7.80
C ILE A 136 -33.21 -1.47 -9.14
N ALA A 137 -32.69 -0.92 -10.23
CA ALA A 137 -33.10 -1.23 -11.59
C ALA A 137 -32.02 -2.00 -12.35
N ALA A 138 -32.46 -2.96 -13.17
CA ALA A 138 -31.60 -3.62 -14.13
C ALA A 138 -31.50 -2.78 -15.42
N GLY A 139 -30.28 -2.55 -15.90
CA GLY A 139 -30.05 -2.04 -17.25
C GLY A 139 -30.40 -3.08 -18.32
N ALA A 140 -30.22 -2.72 -19.59
CA ALA A 140 -30.55 -3.59 -20.72
C ALA A 140 -29.81 -4.95 -20.64
N GLY A 141 -30.54 -6.06 -20.66
CA GLY A 141 -29.96 -7.41 -20.59
C GLY A 141 -29.46 -7.85 -19.21
N VAL A 142 -29.48 -6.97 -18.20
CA VAL A 142 -29.04 -7.30 -16.85
C VAL A 142 -30.12 -8.08 -16.11
N THR A 143 -29.72 -9.14 -15.40
CA THR A 143 -30.57 -9.88 -14.47
C THR A 143 -30.13 -9.62 -13.03
N ILE A 144 -31.06 -9.11 -12.20
CA ILE A 144 -30.87 -8.95 -10.76
C ILE A 144 -31.68 -10.02 -10.03
N ARG A 145 -30.99 -10.91 -9.31
CA ARG A 145 -31.60 -11.95 -8.48
C ARG A 145 -31.70 -11.47 -7.04
N SER A 146 -32.91 -11.49 -6.47
CA SER A 146 -33.14 -11.15 -5.07
C SER A 146 -34.18 -12.07 -4.44
N PHE A 147 -34.14 -12.18 -3.11
CA PHE A 147 -35.11 -12.98 -2.37
C PHE A 147 -36.53 -12.44 -2.59
N GLY A 148 -37.41 -13.27 -3.17
CA GLY A 148 -38.79 -12.90 -3.50
C GLY A 148 -38.92 -11.83 -4.59
N GLY A 149 -37.89 -11.59 -5.40
CA GLY A 149 -37.94 -10.58 -6.48
C GLY A 149 -37.99 -9.14 -5.98
N LYS A 150 -37.62 -8.89 -4.72
CA LYS A 150 -37.64 -7.55 -4.09
C LYS A 150 -36.51 -6.68 -4.64
N LEU A 151 -36.83 -5.47 -5.06
CA LEU A 151 -35.87 -4.56 -5.70
C LEU A 151 -35.80 -3.18 -5.02
N LYS A 152 -36.44 -3.00 -3.87
CA LYS A 152 -36.41 -1.74 -3.13
C LYS A 152 -35.76 -1.94 -1.78
N LEU A 153 -34.96 -0.97 -1.35
CA LEU A 153 -34.45 -0.93 0.03
C LEU A 153 -35.63 -0.71 1.00
N SER A 154 -35.62 -1.30 2.19
CA SER A 154 -36.80 -1.24 3.08
C SER A 154 -37.18 0.14 3.63
N GLY A 155 -36.37 1.17 3.40
CA GLY A 155 -36.59 2.52 3.90
C GLY A 155 -35.28 3.21 4.30
N GLN A 156 -35.40 4.34 5.01
CA GLN A 156 -34.24 5.07 5.50
C GLN A 156 -33.38 4.18 6.41
N TYR A 157 -32.06 4.25 6.23
CA TYR A 157 -31.00 3.45 6.85
C TYR A 157 -30.98 1.96 6.49
N ALA A 158 -31.86 1.51 5.59
CA ALA A 158 -31.78 0.16 5.06
C ALA A 158 -30.51 -0.02 4.22
N GLN A 159 -29.84 -1.16 4.43
CA GLN A 159 -28.65 -1.54 3.70
C GLN A 159 -28.89 -2.78 2.86
N ALA A 160 -28.24 -2.84 1.71
CA ALA A 160 -28.15 -4.02 0.87
C ALA A 160 -26.78 -4.09 0.19
N SER A 161 -26.53 -5.16 -0.54
CA SER A 161 -25.33 -5.31 -1.35
C SER A 161 -25.69 -5.94 -2.69
N LEU A 162 -25.04 -5.43 -3.73
CA LEU A 162 -25.02 -6.01 -5.06
C LEU A 162 -23.74 -6.83 -5.21
N TYR A 163 -23.88 -8.11 -5.58
CA TYR A 163 -22.75 -9.00 -5.87
C TYR A 163 -22.81 -9.46 -7.32
N LYS A 164 -21.74 -9.21 -8.09
CA LYS A 164 -21.64 -9.66 -9.48
C LYS A 164 -21.23 -11.13 -9.54
N ARG A 165 -22.14 -12.00 -9.98
CA ARG A 165 -21.94 -13.45 -10.07
C ARG A 165 -21.63 -13.96 -11.48
N GLY A 166 -21.94 -13.16 -12.50
CA GLY A 166 -21.75 -13.50 -13.90
C GLY A 166 -21.77 -12.27 -14.81
N THR A 167 -21.56 -12.47 -16.10
CA THR A 167 -21.81 -11.43 -17.11
C THR A 167 -23.29 -11.05 -17.07
N ASP A 168 -23.58 -9.77 -16.89
CA ASP A 168 -24.94 -9.23 -16.77
C ASP A 168 -25.80 -9.90 -15.67
N GLU A 169 -25.17 -10.57 -14.70
CA GLU A 169 -25.86 -11.30 -13.64
C GLU A 169 -25.40 -10.84 -12.25
N TRP A 170 -26.35 -10.32 -11.47
CA TRP A 170 -26.13 -9.78 -10.15
C TRP A 170 -27.06 -10.39 -9.10
N VAL A 171 -26.60 -10.46 -7.87
CA VAL A 171 -27.42 -10.80 -6.70
C VAL A 171 -27.60 -9.55 -5.85
N LEU A 172 -28.83 -9.24 -5.48
CA LEU A 172 -29.17 -8.20 -4.52
C LEU A 172 -29.67 -8.86 -3.23
N ALA A 173 -29.00 -8.55 -2.11
CA ALA A 173 -29.34 -9.09 -0.79
C ALA A 173 -29.22 -8.01 0.30
N GLY A 174 -30.10 -8.06 1.30
CA GLY A 174 -30.14 -7.12 2.40
C GLY A 174 -31.55 -6.88 2.93
N SER A 175 -31.77 -5.71 3.52
CA SER A 175 -33.09 -5.27 3.94
C SER A 175 -33.87 -4.73 2.74
N LEU A 176 -34.75 -5.58 2.19
CA LEU A 176 -35.49 -5.32 0.97
C LEU A 176 -37.01 -5.47 1.14
N VAL A 177 -37.75 -4.66 0.38
CA VAL A 177 -39.21 -4.69 0.23
C VAL A 177 -39.63 -4.81 -1.24
N PRO A 178 -40.87 -5.28 -1.52
CA PRO A 178 -41.41 -5.32 -2.89
C PRO A 178 -41.48 -3.95 -3.57
#